data_AF-A0A1Y3ULQ4-F1
#
_entry.id   AF-A0A1Y3ULQ4-F1
#
_cell.length_a   1.000
_cell.length_b   1.000
_cell.length_c   1.000
_cell.angle_alpha   90.00
_cell.angle_beta   90.00
_cell.angle_gamma   90.00
#
_symmetry.space_group_name_H-M   'P 1'
#
loop_
_entity.id
_entity.type
_entity.pdbx_description
1 polymer ?
#
loop_
_entity_poly.entity_id
_entity_poly.type
_entity_poly.pdbx_seq_one_letter_code
_entity_poly.pdbx_strand_id
1 'polypeptide(L)'
;MDNNNMENSIGAEIARLHSMMNHSPLDDLPPLDDPPAVPDPKLTDEANKATLDSLEVLKKIEMNTAYLRDIVDLLSVNNEHQKELNDLVQSILAIAKAPDKDEAQSRYRRVMKKIGDFSAITSATLNVVKLSSLATTVLQFFMQSH
;
A
#
# COMPACT_ATOMS: atom_id res chain seq x y z
N MET A 1 71.97 42.90 4.59
CA MET A 1 70.52 42.94 4.88
C MET A 1 69.85 43.30 3.57
N ASP A 2 69.25 42.29 2.95
CA ASP A 2 69.04 42.19 1.50
C ASP A 2 67.76 42.90 1.04
N ASN A 3 67.90 44.13 0.57
CA ASN A 3 66.81 44.89 -0.06
C ASN A 3 66.36 44.26 -1.41
N ASN A 4 67.24 43.48 -2.04
CA ASN A 4 66.97 42.78 -3.31
C ASN A 4 66.02 41.57 -3.16
N ASN A 5 65.83 41.03 -1.95
CA ASN A 5 64.99 39.85 -1.75
C ASN A 5 63.50 40.22 -1.56
N MET A 6 63.21 41.48 -1.19
CA MET A 6 61.86 41.97 -0.95
C MET A 6 61.18 42.43 -2.25
N GLU A 7 61.90 43.11 -3.15
CA GLU A 7 61.38 43.50 -4.47
C GLU A 7 61.07 42.29 -5.37
N ASN A 8 61.90 41.24 -5.31
CA ASN A 8 61.67 40.02 -6.09
C ASN A 8 60.43 39.24 -5.58
N SER A 9 60.16 39.29 -4.28
CA SER A 9 58.99 38.65 -3.68
C SER A 9 57.69 39.38 -4.02
N ILE A 10 57.71 40.72 -4.09
CA ILE A 10 56.52 41.52 -4.42
C ILE A 10 56.18 41.38 -5.92
N GLY A 11 57.19 41.39 -6.80
CA GLY A 11 56.97 41.17 -8.23
C GLY A 11 56.39 39.80 -8.54
N ALA A 12 56.87 38.76 -7.87
CA ALA A 12 56.33 37.40 -8.01
C ALA A 12 54.87 37.29 -7.50
N GLU A 13 54.53 37.98 -6.41
CA GLU A 13 53.17 37.95 -5.86
C GLU A 13 52.17 38.73 -6.71
N ILE A 14 52.58 39.86 -7.30
CA ILE A 14 51.75 40.61 -8.26
C ILE A 14 51.48 39.76 -9.52
N ALA A 15 52.48 39.04 -10.03
CA ALA A 15 52.30 38.15 -11.18
C ALA A 15 51.32 37.00 -10.87
N ARG A 16 51.38 36.44 -9.65
CA ARG A 16 50.42 35.43 -9.18
C ARG A 16 49.01 35.98 -9.08
N LEU A 17 48.84 37.15 -8.46
CA LEU A 17 47.52 37.80 -8.35
C LEU A 17 46.94 38.12 -9.73
N HIS A 18 47.77 38.57 -10.68
CA HIS A 18 47.31 38.83 -12.04
C HIS A 18 46.90 37.53 -12.76
N SER A 19 47.64 36.44 -12.56
CA SER A 19 47.26 35.11 -13.07
C SER A 19 45.96 34.61 -12.45
N MET A 20 45.72 34.87 -11.16
CA MET A 20 44.48 34.49 -10.48
C MET A 20 43.28 35.34 -10.90
N MET A 21 43.49 36.61 -11.27
CA MET A 21 42.43 37.46 -11.80
C MET A 21 42.04 37.12 -13.24
N ASN A 22 42.96 36.53 -14.02
CA ASN A 22 42.72 36.18 -15.42
C ASN A 22 42.25 34.73 -15.65
N HIS A 23 42.32 33.86 -14.63
CA HIS A 23 41.81 32.50 -14.72
C HIS A 23 40.44 32.42 -14.04
N SER A 24 39.37 32.13 -14.79
CA SER A 24 38.08 31.88 -14.17
C SER A 24 38.11 30.49 -13.54
N PRO A 25 37.66 30.30 -12.29
CA PRO A 25 37.55 28.96 -11.69
C PRO A 25 36.52 28.07 -12.41
N LEU A 26 35.74 28.63 -13.33
CA LEU A 26 34.82 27.90 -14.21
C LEU A 26 35.53 27.25 -15.41
N ASP A 27 36.75 27.68 -15.76
CA ASP A 27 37.48 27.17 -16.93
C ASP A 27 38.06 25.76 -16.69
N ASP A 28 38.26 25.38 -15.42
CA ASP A 28 38.78 24.07 -15.00
C ASP A 28 37.67 23.05 -14.68
N LEU A 29 36.40 23.42 -14.86
CA LEU A 29 35.31 22.48 -14.63
C LEU A 29 35.26 21.45 -15.75
N PRO A 30 35.07 20.16 -15.44
CA PRO A 30 34.74 19.19 -16.46
C PRO A 30 33.47 19.65 -17.20
N PRO A 31 33.35 19.39 -18.52
CA PRO A 31 32.12 19.64 -19.24
C PRO A 31 30.96 19.03 -18.46
N LEU A 32 29.91 19.81 -18.22
CA LEU A 32 28.72 19.30 -17.56
C LEU A 32 28.20 18.12 -18.40
N ASP A 33 28.12 16.94 -17.80
CA ASP A 33 27.38 15.82 -18.38
C ASP A 33 25.98 16.31 -18.77
N ASP A 34 25.45 15.81 -19.90
CA ASP A 34 24.13 16.20 -20.39
C ASP A 34 23.10 16.22 -19.25
N PRO A 35 22.19 17.21 -19.20
CA PRO A 35 21.17 17.27 -18.18
C PRO A 35 20.45 15.91 -18.11
N PRO A 36 20.17 15.37 -16.90
CA PRO A 36 19.58 14.06 -16.76
C PRO A 36 18.34 13.98 -17.66
N ALA A 37 18.29 12.97 -18.52
CA ALA A 37 17.21 12.80 -19.48
C ALA A 37 15.88 12.92 -18.75
N VAL A 38 15.01 13.81 -19.23
CA VAL A 38 13.65 13.96 -18.69
C VAL A 38 12.99 12.57 -18.77
N PRO A 39 12.51 12.02 -17.64
CA PRO A 39 11.90 10.69 -17.64
C PRO A 39 10.78 10.64 -18.69
N ASP A 40 10.82 9.63 -19.56
CA ASP A 40 9.82 9.47 -20.62
C ASP A 40 8.43 9.36 -19.98
N PRO A 41 7.48 10.24 -20.34
CA PRO A 41 6.15 10.27 -19.72
C PRO A 41 5.39 8.94 -19.85
N LYS A 42 5.65 8.14 -20.91
CA LYS A 42 5.04 6.80 -21.05
C LYS A 42 5.58 5.82 -20.01
N LEU A 43 6.87 5.87 -19.73
CA LEU A 43 7.51 5.05 -18.70
C LEU A 43 6.99 5.40 -17.31
N THR A 44 6.70 6.69 -17.04
CA THR A 44 6.08 7.10 -15.77
C THR A 44 4.63 6.63 -15.65
N ASP A 45 3.85 6.67 -16.73
CA ASP A 45 2.45 6.23 -16.71
C ASP A 45 2.33 4.70 -16.54
N GLU A 46 3.18 3.93 -17.21
CA GLU A 46 3.23 2.47 -17.03
C GLU A 46 3.68 2.08 -15.62
N ALA A 47 4.67 2.77 -15.06
CA ALA A 47 5.11 2.54 -13.68
C ALA A 47 4.00 2.87 -12.66
N ASN A 48 3.29 3.97 -12.88
CA ASN A 48 2.14 4.36 -12.04
C ASN A 48 1.03 3.31 -12.12
N LYS A 49 0.70 2.84 -13.32
CA LYS A 49 -0.31 1.79 -13.52
C LYS A 49 0.09 0.48 -12.84
N ALA A 50 1.32 0.02 -13.04
CA ALA A 50 1.82 -1.20 -12.41
C ALA A 50 1.81 -1.11 -10.87
N THR A 51 2.06 0.07 -10.33
CA THR A 51 1.98 0.34 -8.88
C THR A 51 0.54 0.25 -8.38
N LEU A 52 -0.42 0.83 -9.10
CA LEU A 52 -1.84 0.75 -8.76
C LEU A 52 -2.36 -0.70 -8.83
N ASP A 53 -2.00 -1.44 -9.88
CA ASP A 53 -2.37 -2.85 -10.05
C ASP A 53 -1.78 -3.70 -8.90
N SER A 54 -0.53 -3.43 -8.50
CA SER A 54 0.12 -4.10 -7.37
C SER A 54 -0.57 -3.80 -6.05
N LEU A 55 -0.96 -2.55 -5.81
CA LEU A 55 -1.70 -2.15 -4.61
C LEU A 55 -3.08 -2.83 -4.54
N GLU A 56 -3.76 -2.97 -5.68
CA GLU A 56 -5.04 -3.68 -5.74
C GLU A 56 -4.87 -5.17 -5.40
N VAL A 57 -3.85 -5.82 -5.94
CA VAL A 57 -3.54 -7.23 -5.61
C VAL A 57 -3.18 -7.38 -4.13
N LEU A 58 -2.34 -6.51 -3.58
CA LEU A 58 -1.96 -6.54 -2.16
C LEU A 58 -3.18 -6.36 -1.26
N LYS A 59 -4.09 -5.44 -1.60
CA LYS A 59 -5.34 -5.24 -0.87
C LYS A 59 -6.23 -6.49 -0.90
N LYS A 60 -6.33 -7.16 -2.06
CA LYS A 60 -7.06 -8.44 -2.17
C LYS A 60 -6.42 -9.54 -1.31
N ILE A 61 -5.09 -9.63 -1.24
CA ILE A 61 -4.36 -10.59 -0.40
C ILE A 61 -4.59 -10.30 1.09
N GLU A 62 -4.46 -9.03 1.50
CA GLU A 62 -4.70 -8.60 2.88
C GLU A 62 -6.12 -8.98 3.33
N MET A 63 -7.13 -8.68 2.51
CA MET A 63 -8.53 -9.04 2.79
C MET A 63 -8.73 -10.56 2.90
N ASN A 64 -8.12 -11.35 2.00
CA ASN A 64 -8.20 -12.83 2.05
C ASN A 64 -7.56 -13.42 3.32
N THR A 65 -6.43 -12.87 3.76
CA THR A 65 -5.72 -13.36 4.96
C THR A 65 -6.38 -12.94 6.26
N ALA A 66 -6.97 -11.74 6.33
CA ALA A 66 -7.78 -11.29 7.46
C ALA A 66 -9.04 -12.16 7.64
N TYR A 67 -9.73 -12.46 6.54
CA TYR A 67 -10.92 -13.32 6.48
C TYR A 67 -10.69 -14.72 7.10
N LEU A 68 -9.58 -15.37 6.75
CA LEU A 68 -9.28 -16.72 7.25
C LEU A 68 -8.98 -16.72 8.76
N ARG A 69 -8.32 -15.66 9.24
CA ARG A 69 -8.04 -15.50 10.67
C ARG A 69 -9.32 -15.32 11.48
N ASP A 70 -10.24 -14.48 11.00
CA ASP A 70 -11.52 -14.24 11.68
C ASP A 70 -12.36 -15.52 11.79
N ILE A 71 -12.33 -16.39 10.78
CA ILE A 71 -12.98 -17.70 10.83
C ILE A 71 -12.33 -18.60 11.86
N VAL A 72 -11.01 -18.72 11.86
CA VAL A 72 -10.30 -19.57 12.82
C VAL A 72 -10.57 -19.09 14.25
N ASP A 73 -10.52 -17.78 14.49
CA ASP A 73 -10.84 -17.20 15.79
C ASP A 73 -12.28 -17.53 16.21
N LEU A 74 -13.26 -17.32 15.32
CA LEU A 74 -14.68 -17.61 15.58
C LEU A 74 -14.93 -19.09 15.88
N LEU A 75 -14.23 -20.00 15.20
CA LEU A 75 -14.38 -21.45 15.36
C LEU A 75 -13.60 -22.01 16.55
N SER A 76 -12.54 -21.33 16.99
CA SER A 76 -11.68 -21.75 18.10
C SER A 76 -12.34 -21.60 19.48
N VAL A 77 -13.41 -20.80 19.58
CA VAL A 77 -14.12 -20.55 20.83
C VAL A 77 -15.25 -21.57 21.01
N ASN A 78 -15.13 -22.42 22.02
CA ASN A 78 -16.18 -23.36 22.43
C ASN A 78 -17.23 -22.59 23.25
N ASN A 79 -18.43 -22.35 22.71
CA ASN A 79 -19.54 -21.71 23.42
C ASN A 79 -20.85 -22.51 23.25
N GLU A 80 -21.86 -22.16 24.05
CA GLU A 80 -23.19 -22.80 24.11
C GLU A 80 -23.98 -22.76 22.77
N HIS A 81 -23.55 -21.94 21.81
CA HIS A 81 -24.17 -21.73 20.50
C HIS A 81 -23.21 -22.01 19.32
N GLN A 82 -22.26 -22.92 19.51
CA GLN A 82 -21.26 -23.25 18.48
C GLN A 82 -21.91 -23.76 17.17
N LYS A 83 -23.06 -24.42 17.28
CA LYS A 83 -23.82 -24.91 16.12
C LYS A 83 -24.37 -23.75 15.29
N GLU A 84 -25.01 -22.80 15.93
CA GLU A 84 -25.56 -21.60 15.30
C GLU A 84 -24.44 -20.76 14.66
N LEU A 85 -23.30 -20.67 15.33
CA LEU A 85 -22.13 -19.98 14.81
C LEU A 85 -21.58 -20.68 13.55
N ASN A 86 -21.45 -22.01 13.57
CA ASN A 86 -21.04 -22.79 12.40
C ASN A 86 -22.01 -22.61 11.22
N ASP A 87 -23.31 -22.67 11.48
CA ASP A 87 -24.36 -22.49 10.46
C ASP A 87 -24.30 -21.08 9.84
N LEU A 88 -23.96 -20.06 10.64
CA LEU A 88 -23.73 -18.70 10.17
C LEU A 88 -22.49 -18.61 9.27
N VAL A 89 -21.37 -19.20 9.66
CA VAL A 89 -20.14 -19.23 8.84
C VAL A 89 -20.39 -19.94 7.51
N GLN A 90 -21.11 -21.07 7.52
CA GLN A 90 -21.50 -21.76 6.29
C GLN A 90 -22.44 -20.92 5.42
N SER A 91 -23.41 -20.22 6.03
CA SER A 91 -24.31 -19.33 5.32
C SER A 91 -23.55 -18.16 4.68
N ILE A 92 -22.52 -17.63 5.35
CA ILE A 92 -21.62 -16.59 4.82
C ILE A 92 -20.83 -17.13 3.62
N LEU A 93 -20.23 -18.31 3.74
CA LEU A 93 -19.51 -18.98 2.65
C LEU A 93 -20.40 -19.27 1.43
N ALA A 94 -21.69 -19.50 1.64
CA ALA A 94 -22.64 -19.70 0.56
C ALA A 94 -22.86 -18.44 -0.30
N ILE A 95 -22.54 -17.24 0.20
CA ILE A 95 -22.56 -16.00 -0.60
C ILE A 95 -21.54 -16.10 -1.75
N ALA A 96 -20.33 -16.61 -1.47
CA ALA A 96 -19.29 -16.79 -2.48
C ALA A 96 -19.66 -17.83 -3.57
N LYS A 97 -20.66 -18.68 -3.29
CA LYS A 97 -21.16 -19.71 -4.20
C LYS A 97 -22.45 -19.28 -4.91
N ALA A 98 -22.77 -17.99 -4.94
CA ALA A 98 -23.94 -17.50 -5.66
C ALA A 98 -23.73 -17.59 -7.19
N PRO A 99 -24.79 -17.84 -7.98
CA PRO A 99 -24.71 -17.89 -9.43
C PRO A 99 -24.54 -16.50 -10.06
N ASP A 100 -25.05 -15.45 -9.42
CA ASP A 100 -25.07 -14.08 -9.91
C ASP A 100 -25.08 -13.06 -8.76
N LYS A 101 -24.93 -11.77 -9.12
CA LYS A 101 -24.88 -10.64 -8.17
C LYS A 101 -26.16 -10.47 -7.37
N ASP A 102 -27.32 -10.74 -7.97
CA ASP A 102 -28.61 -10.54 -7.30
C ASP A 102 -28.84 -11.62 -6.23
N GLU A 103 -28.53 -12.87 -6.55
CA GLU A 103 -28.60 -13.98 -5.61
C GLU A 103 -27.53 -13.86 -4.52
N ALA A 104 -26.34 -13.31 -4.82
CA ALA A 104 -25.34 -12.98 -3.80
C ALA A 104 -25.86 -11.95 -2.80
N GLN A 105 -26.50 -10.86 -3.26
CA GLN A 105 -27.14 -9.88 -2.37
C GLN A 105 -28.27 -10.49 -1.55
N SER A 106 -29.09 -11.34 -2.18
CA SER A 106 -30.18 -12.05 -1.50
C SER A 106 -29.65 -12.95 -0.37
N ARG A 107 -28.60 -13.72 -0.64
CA ARG A 107 -27.90 -14.54 0.39
C ARG A 107 -27.32 -13.68 1.50
N TYR A 108 -26.68 -12.56 1.16
CA TYR A 108 -26.15 -11.61 2.14
C TYR A 108 -27.24 -11.05 3.06
N ARG A 109 -28.39 -10.60 2.52
CA ARG A 109 -29.51 -10.09 3.33
C ARG A 109 -30.04 -11.16 4.28
N ARG A 110 -30.15 -12.41 3.82
CA ARG A 110 -30.54 -13.55 4.68
C ARG A 110 -29.54 -13.80 5.79
N VAL A 111 -28.24 -13.76 5.49
CA VAL A 111 -27.16 -13.89 6.48
C VAL A 111 -27.23 -12.78 7.53
N MET A 112 -27.36 -11.52 7.10
CA MET A 112 -27.43 -10.40 8.04
C MET A 112 -28.65 -10.48 8.96
N LYS A 113 -29.79 -10.97 8.45
CA LYS A 113 -30.95 -11.26 9.30
C LYS A 113 -30.62 -12.32 10.35
N LYS A 114 -30.02 -13.45 9.95
CA LYS A 114 -29.62 -14.51 10.89
C LYS A 114 -28.61 -14.03 11.93
N ILE A 115 -27.67 -13.15 11.55
CA ILE A 115 -26.72 -12.53 12.48
C ILE A 115 -27.48 -11.65 13.49
N GLY A 116 -28.48 -10.89 13.04
CA GLY A 116 -29.37 -10.14 13.93
C GLY A 116 -30.11 -11.04 14.91
N ASP A 117 -30.71 -12.14 14.44
CA ASP A 117 -31.39 -13.11 15.29
C ASP A 117 -30.42 -13.76 16.30
N PHE A 118 -29.20 -14.10 15.87
CA PHE A 118 -28.14 -14.64 16.74
C PHE A 118 -27.69 -13.63 17.79
N SER A 119 -27.59 -12.35 17.42
CA SER A 119 -27.23 -11.28 18.36
C SER A 119 -28.22 -11.09 19.51
N ALA A 120 -29.48 -11.49 19.31
CA ALA A 120 -30.50 -11.43 20.35
C ALA A 120 -30.37 -12.55 21.40
N ILE A 121 -29.71 -13.65 21.06
CA ILE A 121 -29.59 -14.83 21.93
C ILE A 121 -28.18 -15.02 22.51
N THR A 122 -27.16 -14.38 21.93
CA THR A 122 -25.78 -14.48 22.40
C THR A 122 -25.31 -13.22 23.12
N SER A 123 -24.53 -13.38 24.19
CA SER A 123 -23.78 -12.28 24.81
C SER A 123 -22.43 -12.00 24.13
N ALA A 124 -22.05 -12.82 23.14
CA ALA A 124 -20.78 -12.70 22.43
C ALA A 124 -20.84 -11.63 21.32
N THR A 125 -21.01 -10.36 21.69
CA THR A 125 -21.11 -9.23 20.76
C THR A 125 -19.94 -9.16 19.76
N LEU A 126 -18.73 -9.52 20.20
CA LEU A 126 -17.56 -9.56 19.32
C LEU A 126 -17.72 -10.57 18.18
N ASN A 127 -18.37 -11.71 18.42
CA ASN A 127 -18.63 -12.71 17.39
C ASN A 127 -19.63 -12.19 16.35
N VAL A 128 -20.65 -11.45 16.78
CA VAL A 128 -21.63 -10.81 15.90
C VAL A 128 -20.94 -9.80 14.97
N VAL A 129 -20.03 -8.98 15.51
CA VAL A 129 -19.25 -8.00 14.72
C VAL A 129 -18.35 -8.72 13.71
N LYS A 130 -17.61 -9.75 14.13
CA LYS A 130 -16.75 -10.54 13.24
C LYS A 130 -17.56 -11.21 12.12
N LEU A 131 -18.68 -11.84 12.43
CA LEU A 131 -19.57 -12.46 11.43
C LEU A 131 -20.13 -11.43 10.43
N SER A 132 -20.48 -10.24 10.91
CA SER A 132 -20.97 -9.15 10.07
C SER A 132 -19.88 -8.67 9.10
N SER A 133 -18.68 -8.41 9.62
CA SER A 133 -17.50 -8.02 8.83
C SER A 133 -17.17 -9.07 7.75
N LEU A 134 -17.21 -10.35 8.16
CA LEU A 134 -16.98 -11.49 7.28
C LEU A 134 -17.99 -11.53 6.12
N ALA A 135 -19.27 -11.40 6.42
CA ALA A 135 -20.34 -11.39 5.42
C ALA A 135 -20.18 -10.25 4.41
N THR A 136 -19.83 -9.05 4.89
CA THR A 136 -19.60 -7.88 4.04
C THR A 136 -18.39 -8.09 3.12
N THR A 137 -17.30 -8.61 3.66
CA THR A 137 -16.07 -8.90 2.91
C THR A 137 -16.32 -9.91 1.80
N VAL A 138 -17.01 -11.02 2.10
CA VAL A 138 -17.33 -12.04 1.10
C VAL A 138 -18.22 -11.49 -0.01
N LEU A 139 -19.22 -10.68 0.32
CA LEU A 139 -20.05 -10.03 -0.70
C LEU A 139 -19.24 -9.09 -1.58
N GLN A 140 -18.39 -8.25 -0.99
CA GLN A 140 -17.53 -7.32 -1.74
C GLN A 140 -16.59 -8.08 -2.69
N PHE A 141 -15.99 -9.17 -2.23
CA PHE A 141 -15.12 -10.00 -3.05
C PHE A 141 -15.88 -10.60 -4.24
N PHE A 142 -17.06 -11.17 -3.99
CA PHE A 142 -17.92 -11.69 -5.05
C PHE A 142 -18.27 -10.61 -6.09
N MET A 143 -18.62 -9.41 -5.63
CA MET A 143 -19.00 -8.28 -6.49
C MET A 143 -17.86 -7.72 -7.34
N GLN A 144 -16.61 -7.87 -6.90
CA GLN A 144 -15.41 -7.46 -7.65
C GLN A 144 -14.96 -8.53 -8.66
N SER A 145 -15.36 -9.79 -8.44
CA SER A 145 -14.90 -10.95 -9.23
C SER A 145 -15.84 -11.31 -10.39
N HIS A 146 -17.06 -10.79 -10.36
CA HIS A 146 -18.15 -11.01 -11.33
C HIS A 146 -18.76 -9.66 -11.73
#